data_AF-A0A8T5FC18-F1
#
_entry.id   AF-A0A8T5FC18-F1
#
_cell.length_a   1.000
_cell.length_b   1.000
_cell.length_c   1.000
_cell.angle_alpha   90.00
_cell.angle_beta   90.00
_cell.angle_gamma   90.00
#
_symmetry.space_group_name_H-M   'P 1'
#
loop_
_entity.id
_entity.type
_entity.pdbx_description
1 polymer ?
#
loop_
_entity_poly.entity_id
_entity_poly.type
_entity_poly.pdbx_seq_one_letter_code
_entity_poly.pdbx_strand_id
1 'polypeptide(L)'
;MLNLKLSQNRQHVKCNQKTALFVSVEISPDETTKFIQRSHHVSLAIDCSGSMDGKKIHDAKQAAINVVQRLSPNDLVSIVTFETEV
;
A
#
# COMPACT_ATOMS: atom_id res chain seq x y z
N MET A 1 15.64 7.81 13.94
CA MET A 1 15.89 6.37 14.10
C MET A 1 14.55 5.68 14.34
N LEU A 2 14.29 4.44 13.92
CA LEU A 2 13.00 3.84 14.24
C LEU A 2 13.03 3.25 15.66
N ASN A 3 11.97 3.49 16.43
CA ASN A 3 11.69 2.78 17.66
C ASN A 3 11.07 1.43 17.31
N LEU A 4 11.59 0.36 17.92
CA LEU A 4 10.98 -0.95 17.87
C LEU A 4 10.57 -1.36 19.28
N LYS A 5 9.28 -1.64 19.46
CA LYS A 5 8.75 -2.17 20.71
C LYS A 5 8.26 -3.59 20.49
N LEU A 6 8.80 -4.50 21.30
CA LEU A 6 8.42 -5.91 21.31
C LEU A 6 7.57 -6.18 22.54
N SER A 7 6.46 -6.89 22.33
CA SER A 7 5.63 -7.39 23.43
C SER A 7 5.13 -8.78 23.11
N GLN A 8 4.86 -9.55 24.16
CA GLN A 8 4.37 -10.92 24.04
C GLN A 8 3.23 -11.14 25.01
N ASN A 9 2.27 -11.98 24.64
CA ASN A 9 1.08 -12.21 25.44
C ASN A 9 1.36 -12.97 26.76
N ARG A 10 2.54 -13.58 26.92
CA ARG A 10 3.00 -14.24 28.14
C ARG A 10 4.52 -14.38 28.15
N GLN A 11 5.11 -14.35 29.34
CA GLN A 11 6.56 -14.52 29.53
C GLN A 11 7.00 -15.97 29.77
N HIS A 12 6.05 -16.84 30.12
CA HIS A 12 6.31 -18.23 30.44
C HIS A 12 5.39 -19.16 29.66
N VAL A 13 5.91 -20.33 29.30
CA VAL A 13 5.19 -21.42 28.64
C VAL A 13 5.41 -22.70 29.43
N LYS A 14 4.38 -23.54 29.53
CA LYS A 14 4.47 -24.81 30.24
C LYS A 14 5.35 -25.79 29.45
N CYS A 15 6.32 -26.39 30.12
CA CYS A 15 7.14 -27.45 29.54
C CYS A 15 6.25 -28.61 29.05
N ASN A 16 6.63 -29.19 27.92
CA ASN A 16 5.98 -30.36 27.30
C ASN A 16 4.49 -30.15 26.92
N GLN A 17 4.00 -28.91 26.84
CA GLN A 17 2.65 -28.61 26.38
C GLN A 17 2.66 -27.61 25.22
N LYS A 18 2.09 -28.00 24.07
CA LYS A 18 1.93 -27.08 22.93
C LYS A 18 1.04 -25.91 23.32
N THR A 19 1.56 -24.70 23.16
CA THR A 19 0.89 -23.45 23.52
C THR A 19 1.18 -22.39 22.47
N ALA A 20 0.18 -21.59 22.10
CA ALA A 20 0.37 -20.45 21.21
C ALA A 20 0.97 -19.25 21.97
N LEU A 21 2.10 -18.74 21.48
CA LEU A 21 2.72 -17.49 21.89
C LEU A 21 2.44 -16.46 20.80
N PHE A 22 1.86 -15.33 21.20
CA PHE A 22 1.63 -14.20 20.29
C PHE A 22 2.65 -13.11 20.60
N VAL A 23 3.32 -12.63 19.56
CA VAL A 23 4.29 -11.55 19.64
C VAL A 23 3.76 -10.39 18.81
N SER A 24 3.80 -9.20 19.38
CA SER A 24 3.51 -7.95 18.69
C SER A 24 4.81 -7.18 18.51
N VAL A 25 5.03 -6.70 17.28
CA VAL A 25 6.11 -5.80 16.92
C VAL A 25 5.47 -4.48 16.53
N GLU A 26 5.79 -3.43 17.26
CA GLU A 26 5.39 -2.07 16.94
C GLU A 26 6.61 -1.31 16.44
N ILE A 27 6.48 -0.68 15.27
CA ILE A 27 7.52 0.14 14.65
C ILE A 27 6.98 1.56 14.59
N SER A 28 7.69 2.50 15.21
CA SER A 28 7.32 3.90 15.20
C SER A 28 8.54 4.80 14.93
N PRO A 29 8.35 5.97 14.30
CA PRO A 29 9.40 6.97 14.19
C PRO A 29 9.74 7.56 15.57
N ASP A 30 11.02 7.79 15.84
CA ASP A 30 11.47 8.58 16.99
C ASP A 30 11.57 10.09 16.64
N GLU A 31 11.92 10.91 17.63
CA GLU A 31 12.13 12.36 17.47
C GLU A 31 13.26 12.73 16.50
N THR A 32 14.21 11.82 16.27
CA THR A 32 15.34 12.02 15.35
C THR A 32 15.03 11.57 13.92
N THR A 33 13.85 11.00 13.67
CA THR A 33 13.46 10.45 12.38
C THR A 33 13.12 11.56 11.41
N LYS A 34 13.97 11.75 10.41
CA LYS A 34 13.71 12.65 9.29
C LYS A 34 12.77 11.96 8.29
N PHE A 35 11.60 12.53 8.09
CA PHE A 35 10.72 12.14 7.01
C PHE A 35 11.23 12.75 5.71
N ILE A 36 11.80 11.91 4.86
CA ILE A 36 12.16 12.31 3.50
C ILE A 36 10.98 11.92 2.62
N GLN A 37 10.34 12.91 2.01
CA GLN A 37 9.35 12.66 0.96
C GLN A 37 10.11 12.00 -0.21
N ARG A 38 9.92 10.70 -0.38
CA ARG A 38 10.46 9.99 -1.54
C ARG A 38 9.51 10.16 -2.72
N SER A 39 10.09 10.20 -3.92
CA SER A 39 9.32 10.03 -5.15
C SER A 39 8.58 8.71 -5.10
N HIS A 40 7.28 8.76 -5.32
CA HIS A 40 6.43 7.59 -5.48
C HIS A 40 6.37 7.23 -6.96
N HIS A 41 6.46 5.94 -7.26
CA HIS A 41 6.24 5.43 -8.60
C HIS A 41 4.90 4.70 -8.59
N VAL A 42 3.91 5.24 -9.29
CA VAL A 42 2.55 4.71 -9.33
C VAL A 42 2.25 4.19 -10.73
N SER A 43 1.75 2.96 -10.82
CA SER A 43 1.24 2.40 -12.07
C SER A 43 -0.26 2.16 -11.95
N LEU A 44 -1.03 2.76 -12.85
CA LEU A 44 -2.47 2.60 -12.96
C LEU A 44 -2.77 1.66 -14.12
N ALA A 45 -3.23 0.45 -13.80
CA ALA A 45 -3.77 -0.49 -14.78
C ALA A 45 -5.29 -0.28 -14.91
N ILE A 46 -5.76 0.12 -16.08
CA ILE A 46 -7.18 0.42 -16.35
C ILE A 46 -7.74 -0.63 -17.30
N ASP A 47 -8.79 -1.33 -16.85
CA ASP A 47 -9.55 -2.28 -17.66
C ASP A 47 -10.36 -1.52 -18.72
N CYS A 48 -10.16 -1.89 -19.99
CA CYS A 48 -10.89 -1.35 -21.14
C CYS A 48 -11.80 -2.39 -21.81
N SER A 49 -12.04 -3.54 -21.19
CA SER A 49 -12.96 -4.56 -21.70
C SER A 49 -14.38 -4.01 -21.91
N GLY A 50 -15.16 -4.64 -22.79
CA GLY A 50 -16.54 -4.21 -23.07
C GLY A 50 -17.46 -4.13 -21.85
N SER A 51 -17.12 -4.79 -20.73
CA SER A 51 -17.86 -4.67 -19.47
C SER A 51 -17.72 -3.30 -18.78
N MET A 52 -16.72 -2.52 -19.19
CA MET A 52 -16.38 -1.19 -18.70
C MET A 52 -17.06 -0.06 -19.45
N ASP A 53 -17.78 -0.37 -20.53
CA ASP A 53 -18.44 0.62 -21.37
C ASP A 53 -19.41 1.53 -20.59
N GLY A 54 -19.52 2.76 -21.08
CA GLY A 54 -20.37 3.79 -20.50
C GLY A 54 -19.77 4.40 -19.23
N LYS A 55 -20.54 4.35 -18.13
CA LYS A 55 -20.20 5.13 -16.92
C LYS A 55 -18.93 4.63 -16.24
N LYS A 56 -18.65 3.32 -16.24
CA LYS A 56 -17.52 2.74 -15.50
C LYS A 56 -16.17 3.24 -16.03
N ILE A 57 -15.98 3.22 -17.34
CA ILE A 57 -14.74 3.73 -17.94
C ILE A 57 -14.61 5.25 -17.77
N HIS A 58 -15.74 5.98 -17.77
CA HIS A 58 -15.73 7.42 -17.48
C HIS A 58 -15.26 7.69 -16.04
N ASP A 59 -15.85 6.99 -15.06
CA ASP A 59 -15.48 7.11 -13.65
C ASP A 59 -14.02 6.71 -13.42
N ALA A 60 -13.54 5.64 -14.08
CA ALA A 60 -12.15 5.19 -14.01
C ALA A 60 -11.17 6.26 -14.52
N LYS A 61 -11.51 6.94 -15.63
CA LYS A 61 -10.72 8.06 -16.15
C LYS A 61 -10.68 9.23 -15.16
N GLN A 62 -11.82 9.60 -14.59
CA GLN A 62 -11.87 10.68 -13.59
C GLN A 62 -11.06 10.32 -12.33
N ALA A 63 -11.14 9.08 -11.87
CA ALA A 63 -10.33 8.59 -10.76
C ALA A 63 -8.83 8.65 -11.09
N ALA A 64 -8.42 8.22 -12.28
CA ALA A 64 -7.03 8.29 -12.72
C ALA A 64 -6.50 9.73 -12.77
N ILE A 65 -7.28 10.67 -13.32
CA ILE A 65 -6.95 12.11 -13.32
C ILE A 65 -6.77 12.62 -11.89
N ASN A 66 -7.68 12.29 -10.99
CA ASN A 66 -7.60 12.70 -9.59
C ASN A 66 -6.36 12.13 -8.88
N VAL A 67 -5.93 10.91 -9.22
CA VAL A 67 -4.67 10.34 -8.69
C VAL A 67 -3.49 11.16 -9.20
N VAL A 68 -3.38 11.39 -10.51
CA VAL A 68 -2.27 12.14 -11.12
C VAL A 68 -2.18 13.55 -10.56
N GLN A 69 -3.31 14.22 -10.33
CA GLN A 69 -3.33 15.57 -9.76
C GLN A 69 -2.84 15.66 -8.30
N ARG A 70 -2.81 14.53 -7.58
CA ARG A 70 -2.34 14.46 -6.18
C ARG A 70 -0.87 14.07 -6.08
N LEU A 71 -0.26 13.65 -7.19
CA LEU A 71 1.15 13.30 -7.23
C LEU A 71 2.01 14.57 -7.13
N SER A 72 3.15 14.43 -6.47
CA SER A 72 4.17 15.47 -6.45
C SER A 72 4.84 15.58 -7.82
N PRO A 73 5.40 16.73 -8.21
CA PRO A 73 6.09 16.90 -9.51
C PRO A 73 7.25 15.93 -9.77
N ASN A 74 7.82 15.35 -8.70
CA ASN A 74 8.92 14.37 -8.78
C ASN A 74 8.45 12.91 -8.73
N ASP A 75 7.14 12.67 -8.61
CA ASP A 75 6.58 11.32 -8.66
C ASP A 75 6.45 10.87 -10.11
N LEU A 76 6.62 9.57 -10.34
CA LEU A 76 6.50 8.98 -11.67
C LEU A 76 5.17 8.24 -11.78
N VAL A 77 4.43 8.49 -12.85
CA VAL A 77 3.18 7.81 -13.14
C VAL A 77 3.23 7.07 -14.46
N SER A 78 2.73 5.83 -14.45
CA SER A 78 2.46 5.04 -15.63
C SER A 78 0.97 4.74 -15.69
N ILE A 79 0.37 4.85 -16.87
CA ILE A 79 -1.02 4.45 -17.12
C ILE A 79 -0.99 3.39 -18.20
N VAL A 80 -1.48 2.20 -17.87
CA VAL A 80 -1.52 1.05 -18.76
C VAL A 80 -2.97 0.64 -18.92
N THR A 81 -3.45 0.62 -20.14
CA THR A 81 -4.76 0.02 -20.46
C THR A 81 -4.58 -1.46 -20.72
N PHE A 82 -5.52 -2.28 -20.28
CA PHE A 82 -5.54 -3.69 -20.62
C PHE A 82 -6.93 -4.12 -21.06
N GLU A 83 -6.96 -5.01 -22.03
CA GLU A 83 -8.12 -5.77 -22.48
C GLU A 83 -7.62 -7.13 -22.99
N THR A 84 -8.51 -8.10 -23.12
CA THR A 84 -8.15 -9.39 -23.74
C THR A 84 -8.13 -9.20 -25.26
N GLU A 85 -7.08 -9.66 -25.94
CA GLU A 85 -7.09 -9.79 -27.40
C GLU A 85 -8.22 -10.75 -27.79
N VAL A 86 -9.17 -10.29 -28.61
CA VAL A 86 -10.24 -11.11 -29.21
C VAL A 86 -10.00 -11.19 -30.71
#